data_AF-A0A2I4GDW8-F1
#
_entry.id   AF-A0A2I4GDW8-F1
#
_cell.length_a   1.000
_cell.length_b   1.000
_cell.length_c   1.000
_cell.angle_alpha   90.00
_cell.angle_beta   90.00
_cell.angle_gamma   90.00
#
_symmetry.space_group_name_H-M   'P 1'
#
loop_
_entity.id
_entity.type
_entity.pdbx_description
1 polymer ?
#
loop_
_entity_poly.entity_id
_entity_poly.type
_entity_poly.pdbx_seq_one_letter_code
_entity_poly.pdbx_strand_id
1 'polypeptide(L)'
;MESEMEMEERNKPTAIFMAFGTKGDVYPVAAIAAAFACDQKQYSVVLITHSAHENLGHHLAEKHVAYYPISSPPVLSSDQDHETTTGRGSLELSFLLQKRIVKREHRRECYSVVQRIFGCGPSLEGDFIAINFFALEGWSLAEMFRVRCIVVAPYVVPYSAPSSFERQFRKEEPLLYRYLQEAPINKVCWKDVIHWMWPLFTENWGSWRYDDLNLSPCPFTDPVTALPTWHDRPPSPLVLYGFSKEVVECPGNLQIKDVLCSAHLVLQNFLEAPSTPPIFVGLSSVGSMGFLKNPQAFLRVLQTVIEITSYRFILFTAGFEPLASAVLMIAAEASSHLSQRQLSEDCISIFDGQLFCFTGSMPYKWLFPQCLAAIHHGGSGVTAAALHSGIPQVVCPFILDQFYWAERMFWLGVAPEPLNKGHLLPDKDDVCSIQEAATVLSRAINNALSPRVKACAVEIAGRISLENGVLEAVKNLKEELSCPR
;
A
#
# COMPACT_ATOMS: atom_id res chain seq x y z
N MET A 1 32.18 -36.30 14.03
CA MET A 1 30.83 -36.89 14.06
C MET A 1 29.89 -35.71 13.99
N GLU A 2 29.69 -35.21 12.78
CA GLU A 2 28.68 -34.19 12.49
C GLU A 2 27.32 -34.85 12.72
N SER A 3 26.51 -34.26 13.59
CA SER A 3 25.11 -34.67 13.73
C SER A 3 24.40 -34.28 12.44
N GLU A 4 24.09 -35.27 11.61
CA GLU A 4 23.06 -35.16 10.59
C GLU A 4 21.80 -34.64 11.28
N MET A 5 21.51 -33.36 11.07
CA MET A 5 20.28 -32.74 11.50
C MET A 5 19.22 -33.30 10.54
N GLU A 6 18.50 -34.34 10.97
CA GLU A 6 17.35 -34.88 10.24
C GLU A 6 16.45 -33.71 9.84
N MET A 7 16.42 -33.36 8.55
CA MET A 7 15.44 -32.41 8.03
C MET A 7 14.08 -33.12 8.14
N GLU A 8 13.26 -32.73 9.11
CA GLU A 8 11.87 -33.17 9.18
C GLU A 8 11.19 -32.93 7.83
N GLU A 9 10.76 -34.02 7.18
CA GLU A 9 10.01 -33.92 5.92
C GLU A 9 8.70 -33.16 6.15
N ARG A 10 8.39 -32.27 5.21
CA ARG A 10 7.15 -31.48 5.27
C ARG A 10 5.94 -32.41 5.12
N ASN A 11 5.12 -32.46 6.18
CA ASN A 11 3.90 -33.26 6.21
C ASN A 11 2.61 -32.47 5.88
N LYS A 12 2.72 -31.17 5.59
CA LYS A 12 1.60 -30.27 5.29
C LYS A 12 1.91 -29.37 4.09
N PRO A 13 0.95 -29.12 3.18
CA PRO A 13 1.13 -28.11 2.15
C PRO A 13 1.34 -26.73 2.78
N THR A 14 2.15 -25.89 2.14
CA THR A 14 2.50 -24.56 2.62
C THR A 14 1.94 -23.49 1.68
N ALA A 15 1.28 -22.51 2.28
CA ALA A 15 0.81 -21.29 1.64
C ALA A 15 1.74 -20.14 2.02
N ILE A 16 2.54 -19.65 1.06
CA ILE A 16 3.38 -18.46 1.27
C ILE A 16 2.64 -17.24 0.73
N PHE A 17 2.37 -16.26 1.59
CA PHE A 17 1.90 -14.94 1.19
C PHE A 17 3.08 -13.98 1.22
N MET A 18 3.45 -13.43 0.06
CA MET A 18 4.48 -12.40 -0.07
C MET A 18 3.82 -11.06 -0.38
N ALA A 19 4.04 -10.06 0.49
CA ALA A 19 3.49 -8.74 0.28
C ALA A 19 4.51 -7.68 0.67
N PHE A 20 4.83 -6.78 -0.24
CA PHE A 20 5.75 -5.67 0.00
C PHE A 20 5.06 -4.33 -0.27
N GLY A 21 5.67 -3.24 0.19
CA GLY A 21 5.11 -1.90 0.17
C GLY A 21 4.65 -1.41 1.54
N THR A 22 3.79 -0.39 1.51
CA THR A 22 3.28 0.29 2.70
C THR A 22 2.20 -0.52 3.41
N LYS A 23 1.65 0.03 4.51
CA LYS A 23 0.57 -0.64 5.26
C LYS A 23 -0.63 -0.99 4.38
N GLY A 24 -0.98 -0.14 3.41
CA GLY A 24 -2.09 -0.38 2.48
C GLY A 24 -1.86 -1.58 1.54
N ASP A 25 -0.60 -1.93 1.29
CA ASP A 25 -0.22 -3.01 0.38
C ASP A 25 -0.11 -4.36 1.10
N VAL A 26 0.27 -4.32 2.39
CA VAL A 26 0.62 -5.51 3.19
C VAL A 26 -0.54 -5.97 4.07
N TYR A 27 -1.23 -5.06 4.76
CA TYR A 27 -2.22 -5.43 5.77
C TYR A 27 -3.40 -6.22 5.18
N PRO A 28 -3.89 -5.90 3.96
CA PRO A 28 -4.87 -6.74 3.30
C PRO A 28 -4.46 -8.18 3.07
N VAL A 29 -3.23 -8.39 2.58
CA VAL A 29 -2.70 -9.73 2.32
C VAL A 29 -2.50 -10.47 3.64
N ALA A 30 -2.05 -9.78 4.69
CA ALA A 30 -1.91 -10.34 6.03
C ALA A 30 -3.26 -10.82 6.61
N ALA A 31 -4.34 -10.05 6.41
CA ALA A 31 -5.69 -10.43 6.84
C ALA A 31 -6.21 -11.67 6.08
N ILE A 32 -5.96 -11.74 4.77
CA ILE A 32 -6.29 -12.92 3.96
C ILE A 32 -5.50 -14.14 4.43
N ALA A 33 -4.19 -14.00 4.67
CA ALA A 33 -3.34 -15.07 5.20
C ALA A 33 -3.84 -15.61 6.55
N ALA A 34 -4.19 -14.70 7.47
CA ALA A 34 -4.72 -15.05 8.78
C ALA A 34 -6.07 -15.79 8.70
N ALA A 35 -6.99 -15.31 7.85
CA ALA A 35 -8.28 -15.96 7.64
C ALA A 35 -8.12 -17.32 6.95
N PHE A 36 -7.23 -17.41 5.95
CA PHE A 36 -6.90 -18.66 5.28
C PHE A 36 -6.33 -19.68 6.26
N ALA A 37 -5.41 -19.29 7.15
CA ALA A 37 -4.86 -20.18 8.19
C ALA A 37 -5.93 -20.70 9.17
N CYS A 38 -6.89 -19.85 9.53
CA CYS A 38 -7.99 -20.24 10.40
C CYS A 38 -8.96 -21.23 9.72
N ASP A 39 -9.25 -21.01 8.43
CA ASP A 39 -10.17 -21.83 7.64
C ASP A 39 -9.54 -23.15 7.15
N GLN A 40 -8.27 -23.11 6.75
CA GLN A 40 -7.53 -24.20 6.11
C GLN A 40 -6.43 -24.76 7.04
N LYS A 41 -6.82 -25.39 8.15
CA LYS A 41 -5.92 -25.92 9.20
C LYS A 41 -4.92 -26.98 8.73
N GLN A 42 -5.15 -27.57 7.56
CA GLN A 42 -4.23 -28.51 6.93
C GLN A 42 -3.00 -27.82 6.32
N TYR A 43 -3.04 -26.51 6.13
CA TYR A 43 -1.92 -25.73 5.60
C TYR A 43 -0.99 -25.22 6.70
N SER A 44 0.29 -25.15 6.38
CA SER A 44 1.24 -24.25 7.04
C SER A 44 1.17 -22.90 6.33
N VAL A 45 0.90 -21.81 7.04
CA VAL A 45 0.73 -20.48 6.42
C VAL A 45 1.86 -19.55 6.85
N VAL A 46 2.43 -18.86 5.87
CA VAL A 46 3.57 -17.96 6.06
C VAL A 46 3.27 -16.61 5.43
N LEU A 47 3.61 -15.52 6.14
CA LEU A 47 3.69 -14.17 5.57
C LEU A 47 5.15 -13.72 5.50
N ILE A 48 5.58 -13.27 4.31
CA ILE A 48 6.88 -12.65 4.06
C ILE A 48 6.64 -11.18 3.68
N THR A 49 7.22 -10.25 4.44
CA THR A 49 7.08 -8.81 4.20
C THR A 49 8.25 -8.03 4.82
N HIS A 50 8.26 -6.69 4.69
CA HIS A 50 9.27 -5.83 5.28
C HIS A 50 9.31 -5.94 6.80
N SER A 51 10.51 -5.89 7.39
CA SER A 51 10.72 -5.80 8.84
C SER A 51 9.96 -4.63 9.49
N ALA A 52 9.72 -3.55 8.74
CA ALA A 52 8.92 -2.39 9.17
C ALA A 52 7.47 -2.72 9.57
N HIS A 53 6.96 -3.91 9.23
CA HIS A 53 5.63 -4.39 9.62
C HIS A 53 5.66 -5.48 10.71
N GLU A 54 6.75 -5.58 11.49
CA GLU A 54 6.92 -6.59 12.56
C GLU A 54 5.83 -6.56 13.63
N ASN A 55 5.13 -5.44 13.79
CA ASN A 55 3.99 -5.30 14.68
C ASN A 55 2.83 -6.26 14.33
N LEU A 56 2.79 -6.78 13.10
CA LEU A 56 1.84 -7.81 12.69
C LEU A 56 2.19 -9.18 13.30
N GLY A 57 3.45 -9.43 13.66
CA GLY A 57 3.97 -10.75 14.04
C GLY A 57 3.18 -11.41 15.17
N HIS A 58 2.85 -10.66 16.23
CA HIS A 58 2.05 -11.19 17.35
C HIS A 58 0.65 -11.62 16.90
N HIS A 59 -0.04 -10.77 16.12
CA HIS A 59 -1.39 -11.04 15.64
C HIS A 59 -1.43 -12.22 14.66
N LEU A 60 -0.40 -12.34 13.81
CA LEU A 60 -0.25 -13.46 12.89
C LEU A 60 0.01 -14.77 13.64
N ALA A 61 0.85 -14.73 14.68
CA ALA A 61 1.13 -15.90 15.52
C ALA A 61 -0.14 -16.41 16.23
N GLU A 62 -1.00 -15.52 16.76
CA GLU A 62 -2.30 -15.90 17.34
C GLU A 62 -3.22 -16.64 16.34
N LYS A 63 -3.01 -16.41 15.04
CA LYS A 63 -3.76 -17.05 13.94
C LYS A 63 -2.98 -18.19 13.29
N HIS A 64 -1.88 -18.63 13.88
CA HIS A 64 -1.01 -19.70 13.38
C HIS A 64 -0.37 -19.38 12.02
N VAL A 65 -0.09 -18.11 11.75
CA VAL A 65 0.67 -17.66 10.57
C VAL A 65 2.10 -17.32 11.01
N ALA A 66 3.09 -17.96 10.38
CA ALA A 66 4.49 -17.64 10.61
C ALA A 66 4.87 -16.34 9.88
N TYR A 67 5.68 -15.51 10.51
CA TYR A 67 6.13 -14.22 9.97
C TYR A 67 7.63 -14.25 9.68
N TYR A 68 8.03 -13.90 8.46
CA TYR A 68 9.43 -13.76 8.06
C TYR A 68 9.71 -12.33 7.55
N PRO A 69 10.50 -11.54 8.29
CA PRO A 69 10.84 -10.18 7.89
C PRO A 69 11.94 -10.15 6.82
N ILE A 70 11.84 -9.17 5.93
CA ILE A 70 12.86 -8.78 4.94
C ILE A 70 13.35 -7.37 5.27
N SER A 71 14.66 -7.15 5.29
CA SER A 71 15.28 -5.92 5.81
C SER A 71 14.98 -4.66 5.01
N SER A 72 14.72 -4.81 3.70
CA SER A 72 14.46 -3.69 2.79
C SER A 72 13.32 -2.78 3.30
N PRO A 73 13.41 -1.45 3.09
CA PRO A 73 12.36 -0.53 3.54
C PRO A 73 11.13 -0.57 2.60
N PRO A 74 9.92 -0.29 3.13
CA PRO A 74 8.69 -0.12 2.31
C PRO A 74 8.75 0.99 1.26
N VAL A 75 9.49 2.07 1.55
CA VAL A 75 9.65 3.24 0.68
C VAL A 75 11.12 3.63 0.69
N LEU A 76 11.71 3.79 -0.50
CA LEU A 76 13.05 4.35 -0.64
C LEU A 76 12.93 5.88 -0.73
N SER A 77 13.39 6.58 0.30
CA SER A 77 13.49 8.04 0.30
C SER A 77 14.65 8.48 -0.60
N SER A 78 14.47 9.59 -1.32
CA SER A 78 15.56 10.27 -2.05
C SER A 78 16.55 10.97 -1.11
N ASP A 79 16.14 11.22 0.13
CA ASP A 79 16.84 12.12 1.04
C ASP A 79 17.60 11.33 2.12
N GLN A 80 18.75 10.80 1.71
CA GLN A 80 19.88 10.62 2.61
C GLN A 80 21.07 11.25 1.91
N ASP A 81 21.25 12.55 2.15
CA ASP A 81 22.53 13.27 2.20
C ASP A 81 22.23 14.79 2.20
N HIS A 82 21.82 15.31 3.37
CA HIS A 82 22.05 16.71 3.66
C HIS A 82 23.53 16.90 4.02
N GLU A 83 24.42 16.75 3.05
CA GLU A 83 25.75 17.33 3.15
C GLU A 83 26.32 17.65 1.76
N THR A 84 26.52 18.95 1.56
CA THR A 84 27.33 19.61 0.53
C THR A 84 26.80 19.66 -0.92
N THR A 85 26.60 20.92 -1.34
CA THR A 85 26.56 21.43 -2.72
C THR A 85 27.49 20.69 -3.68
N THR A 86 27.03 19.61 -4.30
CA THR A 86 27.57 19.06 -5.55
C THR A 86 26.42 18.57 -6.44
N GLY A 87 26.61 18.64 -7.75
CA GLY A 87 25.54 18.77 -8.75
C GLY A 87 24.48 17.66 -8.76
N ARG A 88 23.28 18.05 -9.23
CA ARG A 88 22.06 17.23 -9.36
C ARG A 88 22.26 15.83 -9.98
N GLY A 89 23.26 15.66 -10.84
CA GLY A 89 23.60 14.37 -11.46
C GLY A 89 24.36 13.39 -10.54
N SER A 90 25.07 13.88 -9.52
CA SER A 90 25.80 13.04 -8.53
C SER A 90 24.83 12.32 -7.59
N LEU A 91 23.81 13.05 -7.11
CA LEU A 91 22.74 12.53 -6.25
C LEU A 91 21.89 11.47 -6.95
N GLU A 92 21.56 11.66 -8.24
CA GLU A 92 20.77 10.70 -9.02
C GLU A 92 21.51 9.37 -9.25
N LEU A 93 22.83 9.44 -9.50
CA LEU A 93 23.69 8.26 -9.59
C LEU A 93 23.77 7.51 -8.24
N SER A 94 23.87 8.23 -7.12
CA SER A 94 23.87 7.64 -5.77
C SER A 94 22.56 6.91 -5.47
N PHE A 95 21.41 7.54 -5.72
CA PHE A 95 20.09 6.93 -5.51
C PHE A 95 19.86 5.69 -6.37
N LEU A 96 20.24 5.73 -7.65
CA LEU A 96 20.14 4.58 -8.54
C LEU A 96 21.02 3.41 -8.08
N LEU A 97 22.21 3.70 -7.57
CA LEU A 97 23.10 2.69 -7.00
C LEU A 97 22.52 2.08 -5.73
N GLN A 98 22.05 2.91 -4.79
CA GLN A 98 21.40 2.47 -3.56
C GLN A 98 20.18 1.61 -3.86
N LYS A 99 19.32 2.03 -4.80
CA LYS A 99 18.16 1.25 -5.26
C LYS A 99 18.56 -0.12 -5.80
N ARG A 100 19.67 -0.22 -6.55
CA ARG A 100 20.19 -1.50 -7.05
C ARG A 100 20.69 -2.40 -5.92
N ILE A 101 21.40 -1.85 -4.95
CA ILE A 101 21.90 -2.59 -3.78
C ILE A 101 20.72 -3.15 -2.98
N VAL A 102 19.75 -2.30 -2.62
CA VAL A 102 18.56 -2.71 -1.86
C VAL A 102 17.77 -3.78 -2.62
N LYS A 103 17.56 -3.63 -3.94
CA LYS A 103 16.87 -4.65 -4.74
C LYS A 103 17.61 -5.99 -4.74
N ARG A 104 18.95 -5.99 -4.83
CA ARG A 104 19.75 -7.22 -4.81
C ARG A 104 19.65 -7.92 -3.45
N GLU A 105 19.79 -7.18 -2.37
CA GLU A 105 19.69 -7.71 -1.01
C GLU A 105 18.28 -8.23 -0.71
N HIS A 106 17.25 -7.45 -1.08
CA HIS A 106 15.84 -7.86 -0.99
C HIS A 106 15.58 -9.22 -1.66
N ARG A 107 16.04 -9.39 -2.91
CA ARG A 107 15.90 -10.65 -3.65
C ARG A 107 16.63 -11.81 -2.99
N ARG A 108 17.84 -11.58 -2.49
CA ARG A 108 18.64 -12.58 -1.76
C ARG A 108 17.93 -13.04 -0.49
N GLU A 109 17.38 -12.12 0.28
CA GLU A 109 16.62 -12.45 1.50
C GLU A 109 15.33 -13.21 1.17
N CYS A 110 14.57 -12.76 0.16
CA CYS A 110 13.37 -13.46 -0.31
C CYS A 110 13.69 -14.90 -0.72
N TYR A 111 14.73 -15.09 -1.53
CA TYR A 111 15.21 -16.42 -1.92
C TYR A 111 15.60 -17.26 -0.71
N SER A 112 16.40 -16.73 0.21
CA SER A 112 16.84 -17.47 1.41
C SER A 112 15.67 -17.93 2.27
N VAL A 113 14.66 -17.08 2.46
CA VAL A 113 13.47 -17.43 3.25
C VAL A 113 12.66 -18.51 2.53
N VAL A 114 12.33 -18.33 1.25
CA VAL A 114 11.54 -19.33 0.50
C VAL A 114 12.29 -20.65 0.36
N GLN A 115 13.61 -20.63 0.18
CA GLN A 115 14.45 -21.83 0.16
C GLN A 115 14.41 -22.58 1.49
N ARG A 116 14.38 -21.89 2.64
CA ARG A 116 14.22 -22.57 3.94
C ARG A 116 12.85 -23.23 4.09
N ILE A 117 11.81 -22.68 3.46
CA ILE A 117 10.44 -23.17 3.57
C ILE A 117 10.19 -24.33 2.60
N PHE A 118 10.57 -24.19 1.33
CA PHE A 118 10.31 -25.18 0.28
C PHE A 118 11.50 -26.10 -0.03
N GLY A 119 12.71 -25.77 0.43
CA GLY A 119 13.91 -26.59 0.17
C GLY A 119 14.00 -27.88 1.00
N CYS A 120 13.19 -28.03 2.05
CA CYS A 120 13.14 -29.21 2.91
C CYS A 120 12.22 -30.31 2.33
N GLY A 121 12.53 -30.80 1.13
CA GLY A 121 11.78 -31.89 0.46
C GLY A 121 11.03 -31.46 -0.82
N PRO A 122 10.35 -32.39 -1.51
CA PRO A 122 9.62 -32.07 -2.73
C PRO A 122 8.41 -31.17 -2.46
N SER A 123 8.05 -30.34 -3.44
CA SER A 123 6.83 -29.53 -3.39
C SER A 123 5.59 -30.43 -3.29
N LEU A 124 4.70 -30.11 -2.37
CA LEU A 124 3.48 -30.87 -2.12
C LEU A 124 2.34 -30.38 -3.02
N GLU A 125 1.39 -31.28 -3.27
CA GLU A 125 0.12 -30.89 -3.88
C GLU A 125 -0.59 -29.88 -2.97
N GLY A 126 -0.97 -28.74 -3.55
CA GLY A 126 -1.55 -27.62 -2.80
C GLY A 126 -0.56 -26.52 -2.40
N ASP A 127 0.76 -26.72 -2.52
CA ASP A 127 1.73 -25.64 -2.28
C ASP A 127 1.51 -24.45 -3.23
N PHE A 128 1.55 -23.23 -2.71
CA PHE A 128 1.43 -22.01 -3.53
C PHE A 128 2.15 -20.80 -2.92
N ILE A 129 2.44 -19.83 -3.77
CA ILE A 129 2.89 -18.49 -3.41
C ILE A 129 1.83 -17.49 -3.87
N ALA A 130 1.26 -16.71 -2.94
CA ALA A 130 0.41 -15.57 -3.22
C ALA A 130 1.23 -14.28 -3.14
N ILE A 131 1.14 -13.41 -4.15
CA ILE A 131 1.92 -12.18 -4.25
C ILE A 131 1.03 -10.95 -4.43
N ASN A 132 1.41 -9.80 -3.85
CA ASN A 132 0.93 -8.51 -4.36
C ASN A 132 1.86 -8.01 -5.50
N PHE A 133 1.50 -6.91 -6.16
CA PHE A 133 2.30 -6.40 -7.30
C PHE A 133 3.66 -5.81 -6.91
N PHE A 134 3.95 -5.66 -5.62
CA PHE A 134 5.28 -5.28 -5.13
C PHE A 134 6.16 -6.49 -4.79
N ALA A 135 5.63 -7.72 -4.84
CA ALA A 135 6.32 -8.96 -4.51
C ALA A 135 6.55 -9.87 -5.73
N LEU A 136 7.00 -9.28 -6.84
CA LEU A 136 7.19 -9.98 -8.12
C LEU A 136 8.29 -11.06 -8.07
N GLU A 137 9.20 -10.98 -7.09
CA GLU A 137 10.15 -12.04 -6.75
C GLU A 137 9.45 -13.39 -6.59
N GLY A 138 8.26 -13.39 -5.97
CA GLY A 138 7.48 -14.59 -5.74
C GLY A 138 7.06 -15.30 -7.02
N TRP A 139 6.96 -14.60 -8.17
CA TRP A 139 6.73 -15.24 -9.47
C TRP A 139 7.88 -16.16 -9.87
N SER A 140 9.11 -15.64 -9.83
CA SER A 140 10.30 -16.41 -10.20
C SER A 140 10.59 -17.52 -9.20
N LEU A 141 10.32 -17.28 -7.90
CA LEU A 141 10.43 -18.30 -6.86
C LEU A 141 9.39 -19.41 -7.04
N ALA A 142 8.15 -19.08 -7.41
CA ALA A 142 7.12 -20.06 -7.68
C ALA A 142 7.49 -20.97 -8.87
N GLU A 143 8.07 -20.38 -9.93
CA GLU A 143 8.62 -21.11 -11.07
C GLU A 143 9.74 -22.07 -10.64
N MET A 144 10.70 -21.60 -9.85
CA MET A 144 11.83 -22.40 -9.36
C MET A 144 11.37 -23.62 -8.56
N PHE A 145 10.44 -23.43 -7.62
CA PHE A 145 9.92 -24.51 -6.77
C PHE A 145 8.77 -25.28 -7.40
N ARG A 146 8.38 -24.96 -8.65
CA ARG A 146 7.25 -25.58 -9.36
C ARG A 146 5.96 -25.57 -8.53
N VAL A 147 5.65 -24.43 -7.92
CA VAL A 147 4.42 -24.20 -7.16
C VAL A 147 3.54 -23.18 -7.87
N ARG A 148 2.25 -23.12 -7.54
CA ARG A 148 1.36 -22.13 -8.16
C ARG A 148 1.70 -20.74 -7.66
N CYS A 149 1.62 -19.76 -8.55
CA CYS A 149 1.65 -18.35 -8.20
C CYS A 149 0.24 -17.77 -8.33
N ILE A 150 -0.24 -17.12 -7.29
CA ILE A 150 -1.54 -16.44 -7.24
C ILE A 150 -1.29 -14.96 -6.97
N VAL A 151 -2.01 -14.07 -7.63
CA VAL A 151 -1.92 -12.64 -7.35
C VAL A 151 -3.04 -12.23 -6.40
N VAL A 152 -2.69 -11.58 -5.30
CA VAL A 152 -3.61 -11.04 -4.29
C VAL A 152 -3.25 -9.57 -4.09
N ALA A 153 -3.89 -8.70 -4.87
CA ALA A 153 -3.58 -7.29 -4.92
C ALA A 153 -4.67 -6.46 -4.25
N PRO A 154 -4.38 -5.68 -3.20
CA PRO A 154 -5.39 -4.88 -2.50
C PRO A 154 -5.88 -3.66 -3.28
N TYR A 155 -5.31 -3.40 -4.44
CA TYR A 155 -5.67 -2.30 -5.32
C TYR A 155 -5.69 -2.79 -6.77
N VAL A 156 -6.53 -2.18 -7.59
CA VAL A 156 -6.51 -2.37 -9.03
C VAL A 156 -5.25 -1.75 -9.59
N VAL A 157 -4.66 -2.34 -10.62
CA VAL A 157 -3.63 -1.68 -11.43
C VAL A 157 -4.36 -0.80 -12.45
N PRO A 158 -4.53 0.52 -12.24
CA PRO A 158 -5.25 1.35 -13.20
C PRO A 158 -4.39 1.65 -14.44
N TYR A 159 -3.11 1.28 -14.44
CA TYR A 159 -2.16 1.55 -15.51
C TYR A 159 -1.84 0.27 -16.31
N SER A 160 -2.19 0.27 -17.59
CA SER A 160 -1.64 -0.71 -18.54
C SER A 160 -0.12 -0.53 -18.68
N ALA A 161 0.56 -1.52 -19.26
CA ALA A 161 1.98 -1.34 -19.59
C ALA A 161 2.22 -0.03 -20.37
N PRO A 162 3.41 0.58 -20.28
CA PRO A 162 3.74 1.80 -21.01
C PRO A 162 3.35 1.71 -22.48
N SER A 163 2.87 2.80 -23.09
CA SER A 163 2.37 2.77 -24.48
C SER A 163 3.43 2.30 -25.49
N SER A 164 4.71 2.45 -25.17
CA SER A 164 5.84 1.96 -25.98
C SER A 164 6.20 0.49 -25.73
N PHE A 165 5.72 -0.12 -24.63
CA PHE A 165 6.12 -1.45 -24.17
C PHE A 165 5.85 -2.51 -25.23
N GLU A 166 4.62 -2.61 -25.75
CA GLU A 166 4.29 -3.65 -26.73
C GLU A 166 5.16 -3.57 -27.99
N ARG A 167 5.37 -2.34 -28.50
CA ARG A 167 6.20 -2.12 -29.69
C ARG A 167 7.65 -2.56 -29.46
N GLN A 168 8.18 -2.26 -28.27
CA GLN A 168 9.54 -2.64 -27.89
C GLN A 168 9.66 -4.15 -27.69
N PHE A 169 8.72 -4.74 -26.93
CA PHE A 169 8.66 -6.16 -26.67
C PHE A 169 8.57 -6.99 -27.96
N ARG A 170 7.72 -6.59 -28.91
CA ARG A 170 7.60 -7.25 -30.22
C ARG A 170 8.90 -7.21 -31.03
N LYS A 171 9.70 -6.15 -30.86
CA LYS A 171 10.97 -5.97 -31.57
C LYS A 171 12.09 -6.80 -30.93
N GLU A 172 12.16 -6.80 -29.61
CA GLU A 172 13.22 -7.47 -28.85
C GLU A 172 12.97 -8.98 -28.73
N GLU A 173 11.72 -9.39 -28.52
CA GLU A 173 11.32 -10.77 -28.23
C GLU A 173 10.17 -11.26 -29.15
N PRO A 174 10.37 -11.31 -30.49
CA PRO A 174 9.29 -11.56 -31.45
C PRO A 174 8.66 -12.95 -31.32
N LEU A 175 9.45 -13.98 -30.99
CA LEU A 175 8.96 -15.34 -30.82
C LEU A 175 8.16 -15.50 -29.53
N LEU A 176 8.61 -14.87 -28.44
CA LEU A 176 7.89 -14.87 -27.16
C LEU A 176 6.59 -14.07 -27.27
N TYR A 177 6.60 -12.94 -27.99
CA TYR A 177 5.38 -12.18 -28.28
C TYR A 177 4.36 -13.04 -29.02
N ARG A 178 4.78 -13.77 -30.06
CA ARG A 178 3.91 -14.70 -30.79
C ARG A 178 3.39 -15.82 -29.88
N TYR A 179 4.25 -16.41 -29.06
CA TYR A 179 3.86 -17.40 -28.05
C TYR A 179 2.76 -16.86 -27.13
N LEU A 180 2.88 -15.64 -26.60
CA LEU A 180 1.88 -15.04 -25.71
C LEU A 180 0.57 -14.69 -26.43
N GLN A 181 0.61 -14.36 -27.72
CA GLN A 181 -0.58 -14.10 -28.54
C GLN A 181 -1.35 -15.38 -28.88
N GLU A 182 -0.64 -16.47 -29.19
CA GLU A 182 -1.21 -17.76 -29.58
C GLU A 182 -1.59 -18.63 -28.37
N ALA A 183 -1.74 -18.03 -27.18
CA ALA A 183 -2.05 -18.75 -25.96
C ALA A 183 -3.44 -19.43 -26.01
N PRO A 184 -3.52 -20.73 -25.64
CA PRO A 184 -4.81 -21.38 -25.38
C PRO A 184 -5.56 -20.72 -24.21
N ILE A 185 -6.87 -21.00 -24.13
CA ILE A 185 -7.72 -20.56 -23.01
C ILE A 185 -7.13 -21.06 -21.68
N ASN A 186 -7.21 -20.22 -20.64
CA ASN A 186 -6.70 -20.47 -19.27
C ASN A 186 -5.18 -20.64 -19.15
N LYS A 187 -4.41 -20.28 -20.18
CA LYS A 187 -2.94 -20.23 -20.12
C LYS A 187 -2.45 -18.80 -20.18
N VAL A 188 -1.25 -18.54 -19.64
CA VAL A 188 -0.65 -17.20 -19.69
C VAL A 188 -0.59 -16.70 -21.13
N CYS A 189 -1.14 -15.51 -21.32
CA CYS A 189 -1.33 -14.86 -22.62
C CYS A 189 -0.88 -13.40 -22.61
N TRP A 190 -0.89 -12.76 -23.78
CA TRP A 190 -0.53 -11.34 -23.90
C TRP A 190 -1.40 -10.42 -23.05
N LYS A 191 -2.68 -10.78 -22.82
CA LYS A 191 -3.59 -10.00 -21.96
C LYS A 191 -3.12 -9.98 -20.51
N ASP A 192 -2.57 -11.08 -20.00
CA ASP A 192 -2.00 -11.13 -18.65
C ASP A 192 -0.77 -10.21 -18.57
N VAL A 193 0.07 -10.25 -19.62
CA VAL A 193 1.29 -9.44 -19.69
C VAL A 193 0.99 -7.94 -19.70
N ILE A 194 0.13 -7.47 -20.59
CA ILE A 194 -0.25 -6.05 -20.63
C ILE A 194 -0.97 -5.60 -19.36
N HIS A 195 -1.73 -6.51 -18.73
CA HIS A 195 -2.50 -6.21 -17.53
C HIS A 195 -1.61 -5.98 -16.31
N TRP A 196 -0.66 -6.90 -16.04
CA TRP A 196 0.14 -6.80 -14.82
C TRP A 196 1.55 -7.41 -14.91
N MET A 197 1.84 -8.33 -15.84
CA MET A 197 3.14 -9.01 -15.86
C MET A 197 4.25 -8.24 -16.58
N TRP A 198 3.93 -7.14 -17.27
CA TRP A 198 4.91 -6.33 -17.98
C TRP A 198 6.16 -5.92 -17.15
N PRO A 199 6.09 -5.68 -15.81
CA PRO A 199 7.29 -5.37 -15.03
C PRO A 199 8.28 -6.54 -14.95
N LEU A 200 7.82 -7.79 -15.12
CA LEU A 200 8.70 -8.97 -15.23
C LEU A 200 9.62 -8.91 -16.47
N PHE A 201 9.31 -8.04 -17.43
CA PHE A 201 10.06 -7.88 -18.68
C PHE A 201 10.77 -6.54 -18.81
N THR A 202 10.45 -5.55 -17.98
CA THR A 202 11.08 -4.22 -18.04
C THR A 202 12.12 -3.97 -16.96
N GLU A 203 12.09 -4.72 -15.84
CA GLU A 203 13.15 -4.63 -14.85
C GLU A 203 14.30 -5.59 -15.13
N ASN A 204 15.45 -5.34 -14.51
CA ASN A 204 16.60 -6.24 -14.60
C ASN A 204 16.38 -7.46 -13.69
N TRP A 205 15.66 -8.46 -14.20
CA TRP A 205 15.45 -9.78 -13.55
C TRP A 205 16.47 -10.82 -14.01
N GLY A 206 17.00 -10.68 -15.23
CA GLY A 206 17.70 -11.75 -15.93
C GLY A 206 18.91 -12.29 -15.20
N SER A 207 19.77 -11.42 -14.65
CA SER A 207 20.95 -11.87 -13.90
C SER A 207 20.56 -12.66 -12.65
N TRP A 208 19.59 -12.16 -11.86
CA TRP A 208 19.14 -12.86 -10.66
C TRP A 208 18.48 -14.21 -10.98
N ARG A 209 17.62 -14.26 -12.01
CA ARG A 209 16.97 -15.50 -12.44
C ARG A 209 17.98 -16.55 -12.88
N TYR A 210 18.99 -16.15 -13.64
CA TYR A 210 20.00 -17.06 -14.17
C TYR A 210 21.03 -17.46 -13.11
N ASP A 211 21.68 -16.48 -12.47
CA ASP A 211 22.81 -16.69 -11.57
C ASP A 211 22.39 -17.34 -10.24
N ASP A 212 21.25 -16.94 -9.69
CA ASP A 212 20.83 -17.34 -8.33
C ASP A 212 19.73 -18.42 -8.32
N LEU A 213 18.83 -18.44 -9.32
CA LEU A 213 17.70 -19.38 -9.37
C LEU A 213 17.86 -20.51 -10.39
N ASN A 214 18.90 -20.48 -11.24
CA ASN A 214 19.08 -21.40 -12.38
C ASN A 214 17.85 -21.45 -13.33
N LEU A 215 17.16 -20.32 -13.51
CA LEU A 215 16.06 -20.16 -14.43
C LEU A 215 16.51 -19.42 -15.69
N SER A 216 15.66 -19.42 -16.73
CA SER A 216 15.92 -18.56 -17.89
C SER A 216 15.91 -17.08 -17.49
N PRO A 217 16.83 -16.25 -18.02
CA PRO A 217 16.84 -14.81 -17.77
C PRO A 217 15.50 -14.13 -18.09
N CYS A 218 14.81 -14.59 -19.13
CA CYS A 218 13.49 -14.09 -19.52
C CYS A 218 12.40 -15.10 -19.12
N PRO A 219 11.30 -14.68 -18.49
CA PRO A 219 10.18 -15.58 -18.19
C PRO A 219 9.64 -16.28 -19.46
N PHE A 220 9.19 -17.53 -19.30
CA PHE A 220 8.59 -18.36 -20.36
C PHE A 220 9.52 -18.78 -21.51
N THR A 221 10.83 -18.61 -21.34
CA THR A 221 11.82 -19.13 -22.28
C THR A 221 12.67 -20.22 -21.64
N ASP A 222 13.24 -21.07 -22.48
CA ASP A 222 14.13 -22.14 -22.07
C ASP A 222 15.52 -21.56 -21.73
N PRO A 223 16.15 -21.95 -20.60
CA PRO A 223 17.39 -21.35 -20.13
C PRO A 223 18.60 -21.60 -21.05
N VAL A 224 18.54 -22.60 -21.93
CA VAL A 224 19.65 -22.97 -22.83
C VAL A 224 19.46 -22.34 -24.20
N THR A 225 18.26 -22.44 -24.76
CA THR A 225 17.96 -22.01 -26.14
C THR A 225 17.42 -20.58 -26.22
N ALA A 226 16.99 -20.01 -25.10
CA ALA A 226 16.24 -18.75 -25.02
C ALA A 226 14.96 -18.72 -25.87
N LEU A 227 14.47 -19.88 -26.32
CA LEU A 227 13.23 -20.00 -27.09
C LEU A 227 12.02 -20.19 -26.15
N PRO A 228 10.81 -19.77 -26.55
CA PRO A 228 9.62 -19.97 -25.73
C PRO A 228 9.33 -21.44 -25.42
N THR A 229 8.92 -21.75 -24.19
CA THR A 229 8.63 -23.12 -23.73
C THR A 229 7.22 -23.58 -24.14
N TRP A 230 7.02 -23.87 -25.43
CA TRP A 230 5.70 -24.24 -25.99
C TRP A 230 5.00 -25.42 -25.30
N HIS A 231 5.76 -26.40 -24.81
CA HIS A 231 5.21 -27.61 -24.19
C HIS A 231 4.90 -27.45 -22.70
N ASP A 232 5.42 -26.41 -22.06
CA ASP A 232 5.31 -26.18 -20.61
C ASP A 232 4.81 -24.77 -20.34
N ARG A 233 3.59 -24.49 -20.81
CA ARG A 233 2.93 -23.20 -20.62
C ARG A 233 2.19 -23.18 -19.28
N PRO A 234 2.52 -22.25 -18.37
CA PRO A 234 1.82 -22.14 -17.10
C PRO A 234 0.36 -21.69 -17.29
N PRO A 235 -0.55 -22.08 -16.38
CA PRO A 235 -1.90 -21.54 -16.35
C PRO A 235 -1.88 -20.03 -16.12
N SER A 236 -2.87 -19.32 -16.67
CA SER A 236 -3.06 -17.92 -16.31
C SER A 236 -3.38 -17.86 -14.81
N PRO A 237 -2.64 -17.06 -14.02
CA PRO A 237 -2.78 -17.06 -12.57
C PRO A 237 -4.10 -16.41 -12.17
N LEU A 238 -4.70 -16.92 -11.10
CA LEU A 238 -5.79 -16.23 -10.44
C LEU A 238 -5.28 -14.84 -9.97
N VAL A 239 -5.98 -13.79 -10.39
CA VAL A 239 -5.75 -12.42 -9.93
C VAL A 239 -6.93 -11.98 -9.07
N LEU A 240 -6.72 -11.95 -7.76
CA LEU A 240 -7.66 -11.40 -6.80
C LEU A 240 -7.36 -9.93 -6.59
N TYR A 241 -8.36 -9.10 -6.84
CA TYR A 241 -8.29 -7.69 -6.55
C TYR A 241 -9.12 -7.35 -5.32
N GLY A 242 -8.58 -6.44 -4.52
CA GLY A 242 -9.22 -5.78 -3.41
C GLY A 242 -10.36 -4.83 -3.82
N PHE A 243 -11.45 -5.26 -4.47
CA PHE A 243 -12.60 -4.39 -4.74
C PHE A 243 -14.01 -4.97 -4.48
N SER A 244 -14.82 -4.24 -3.72
CA SER A 244 -16.27 -4.41 -3.70
C SER A 244 -16.82 -4.13 -5.10
N LYS A 245 -17.69 -5.01 -5.60
CA LYS A 245 -18.41 -4.80 -6.89
C LYS A 245 -19.24 -3.52 -6.89
N GLU A 246 -19.51 -2.99 -5.70
CA GLU A 246 -20.24 -1.75 -5.53
C GLU A 246 -19.30 -0.56 -5.42
N VAL A 247 -18.19 -0.62 -4.66
CA VAL A 247 -17.29 0.55 -4.52
C VAL A 247 -15.79 0.28 -4.33
N VAL A 248 -15.29 -0.51 -3.33
CA VAL A 248 -13.93 -1.13 -3.18
C VAL A 248 -13.67 -1.79 -1.80
N GLU A 249 -12.84 -2.87 -1.72
CA GLU A 249 -12.81 -3.89 -0.63
C GLU A 249 -12.08 -3.46 0.65
N CYS A 250 -12.56 -4.01 1.77
CA CYS A 250 -11.89 -4.07 3.05
C CYS A 250 -11.40 -5.49 3.35
N PRO A 251 -10.22 -5.66 3.94
CA PRO A 251 -9.83 -6.89 4.60
C PRO A 251 -10.45 -6.97 6.00
N GLY A 252 -11.25 -8.00 6.27
CA GLY A 252 -11.84 -8.30 7.55
C GLY A 252 -10.84 -8.31 8.71
N ASN A 253 -11.18 -7.52 9.74
CA ASN A 253 -10.81 -7.62 11.15
C ASN A 253 -9.54 -8.45 11.50
N LEU A 254 -8.37 -7.84 11.30
CA LEU A 254 -7.43 -7.80 12.41
C LEU A 254 -8.09 -6.89 13.46
N GLN A 255 -8.83 -7.47 14.41
CA GLN A 255 -9.06 -6.79 15.68
C GLN A 255 -7.69 -6.68 16.35
N ILE A 256 -6.92 -5.67 15.96
CA ILE A 256 -5.87 -5.19 16.83
C ILE A 256 -6.65 -4.65 18.02
N LYS A 257 -6.64 -5.40 19.13
CA LYS A 257 -7.01 -4.86 20.44
C LYS A 257 -5.93 -3.85 20.79
N ASP A 258 -5.96 -2.70 20.13
CA ASP A 258 -5.09 -1.59 20.45
C ASP A 258 -5.53 -1.08 21.80
N VAL A 259 -4.76 -1.43 22.83
CA VAL A 259 -4.79 -0.74 24.10
C VAL A 259 -4.47 0.71 23.77
N LEU A 260 -5.46 1.60 23.90
CA LEU A 260 -5.29 3.00 23.60
C LEU A 260 -4.18 3.56 24.51
N CYS A 261 -3.06 4.03 23.93
CA CYS A 261 -2.00 4.66 24.69
C CYS A 261 -2.44 6.05 25.20
N SER A 262 -1.62 6.65 26.07
CA SER A 262 -1.89 7.97 26.66
C SER A 262 -2.14 9.07 25.62
N ALA A 263 -1.48 9.01 24.46
CA ALA A 263 -1.70 9.94 23.35
C ALA A 263 -3.12 9.84 22.76
N HIS A 264 -3.74 8.66 22.78
CA HIS A 264 -5.12 8.47 22.33
C HIS A 264 -6.15 9.03 23.29
N LEU A 265 -5.85 9.06 24.60
CA LEU A 265 -6.70 9.71 25.60
C LEU A 265 -6.76 11.23 25.37
N VAL A 266 -5.64 11.84 24.98
CA VAL A 266 -5.59 13.26 24.60
C VAL A 266 -6.46 13.53 23.36
N LEU A 267 -6.36 12.67 22.35
CA LEU A 267 -7.21 12.76 21.14
C LEU A 267 -8.69 12.59 21.48
N GLN A 268 -9.03 11.64 22.36
CA GLN A 268 -10.40 11.45 22.84
C GLN A 268 -10.95 12.71 23.50
N ASN A 269 -10.17 13.37 24.37
CA ASN A 269 -10.57 14.64 24.98
C ASN A 269 -10.80 15.75 23.94
N PHE A 270 -10.00 15.79 22.87
CA PHE A 270 -10.20 16.73 21.76
C PHE A 270 -11.49 16.45 20.98
N LEU A 271 -11.83 15.18 20.78
CA LEU A 271 -13.06 14.75 20.11
C LEU A 271 -14.31 15.03 20.95
N GLU A 272 -14.23 14.82 22.27
CA GLU A 272 -15.33 15.02 23.23
C GLU A 272 -15.58 16.50 23.59
N ALA A 273 -14.65 17.40 23.26
CA ALA A 273 -14.80 18.83 23.52
C ALA A 273 -16.05 19.40 22.81
N PRO A 274 -16.88 20.24 23.49
CA PRO A 274 -18.17 20.72 22.99
C PRO A 274 -18.00 21.66 21.79
N SER A 275 -17.89 21.08 20.60
CA SER A 275 -17.56 21.75 19.35
C SER A 275 -17.92 20.86 18.17
N THR A 276 -17.86 21.38 16.94
CA THR A 276 -18.15 20.60 15.74
C THR A 276 -17.15 19.44 15.61
N PRO A 277 -17.58 18.25 15.16
CA PRO A 277 -16.66 17.15 14.89
C PRO A 277 -15.58 17.59 13.89
N PRO A 278 -14.33 17.12 14.03
CA PRO A 278 -13.23 17.58 13.20
C PRO A 278 -13.27 16.96 11.80
N ILE A 279 -12.52 17.57 10.88
CA ILE A 279 -12.17 17.00 9.58
C ILE A 279 -10.81 16.33 9.70
N PHE A 280 -10.72 15.07 9.28
CA PHE A 280 -9.46 14.34 9.27
C PHE A 280 -8.58 14.77 8.08
N VAL A 281 -7.27 14.88 8.28
CA VAL A 281 -6.26 15.15 7.24
C VAL A 281 -5.16 14.09 7.33
N GLY A 282 -5.05 13.27 6.28
CA GLY A 282 -4.11 12.15 6.23
C GLY A 282 -3.38 12.03 4.90
N LEU A 283 -2.10 12.41 4.88
CA LEU A 283 -1.25 12.33 3.69
C LEU A 283 -0.30 11.12 3.70
N SER A 284 -0.24 10.35 4.80
CA SER A 284 0.61 9.15 4.93
C SER A 284 2.03 9.38 4.39
N SER A 285 2.52 8.51 3.51
CA SER A 285 3.89 8.55 2.96
C SER A 285 4.10 9.61 1.87
N VAL A 286 3.12 10.46 1.54
CA VAL A 286 3.27 11.55 0.55
C VAL A 286 4.46 12.46 0.88
N GLY A 287 4.71 12.69 2.18
CA GLY A 287 5.90 13.40 2.64
C GLY A 287 7.20 12.67 2.31
N SER A 288 7.34 11.43 2.80
CA SER A 288 8.52 10.58 2.56
C SER A 288 8.78 10.24 1.09
N MET A 289 7.76 10.34 0.23
CA MET A 289 7.87 10.19 -1.23
C MET A 289 8.30 11.48 -1.95
N GLY A 290 8.56 12.58 -1.22
CA GLY A 290 9.07 13.84 -1.77
C GLY A 290 8.00 14.76 -2.37
N PHE A 291 6.72 14.49 -2.13
CA PHE A 291 5.65 15.35 -2.66
C PHE A 291 5.37 16.57 -1.77
N LEU A 292 5.60 16.48 -0.45
CA LEU A 292 5.45 17.59 0.49
C LEU A 292 6.76 18.38 0.62
N LYS A 293 7.03 19.27 -0.34
CA LYS A 293 8.27 20.06 -0.38
C LYS A 293 8.31 21.19 0.65
N ASN A 294 7.15 21.77 0.97
CA ASN A 294 7.03 22.90 1.89
C ASN A 294 5.98 22.60 2.97
N PRO A 295 6.36 21.92 4.07
CA PRO A 295 5.44 21.62 5.16
C PRO A 295 4.84 22.86 5.83
N GLN A 296 5.59 23.96 5.92
CA GLN A 296 5.09 25.20 6.49
C GLN A 296 3.95 25.80 5.65
N ALA A 297 4.13 25.88 4.33
CA ALA A 297 3.08 26.38 3.43
C ALA A 297 1.80 25.54 3.53
N PHE A 298 1.91 24.21 3.64
CA PHE A 298 0.77 23.32 3.90
C PHE A 298 0.05 23.64 5.22
N LEU A 299 0.79 23.84 6.31
CA LEU A 299 0.19 24.21 7.61
C LEU A 299 -0.48 25.60 7.56
N ARG A 300 0.10 26.55 6.82
CA ARG A 300 -0.51 27.87 6.60
C ARG A 300 -1.79 27.80 5.76
N VAL A 301 -1.86 26.91 4.77
CA VAL A 301 -3.12 26.64 4.05
C VAL A 301 -4.20 26.18 5.01
N LEU A 302 -3.90 25.22 5.91
CA LEU A 302 -4.87 24.77 6.92
C LEU A 302 -5.25 25.90 7.88
N GLN A 303 -4.30 26.75 8.29
CA GLN A 303 -4.57 27.93 9.10
C GLN A 303 -5.57 28.88 8.42
N THR A 304 -5.34 29.22 7.14
CA THR A 304 -6.23 30.11 6.39
C THR A 304 -7.61 29.48 6.18
N VAL A 305 -7.71 28.16 5.97
CA VAL A 305 -9.01 27.47 5.92
C VAL A 305 -9.73 27.56 7.26
N ILE A 306 -9.03 27.38 8.37
CA ILE A 306 -9.57 27.56 9.72
C ILE A 306 -10.15 28.97 9.89
N GLU A 307 -9.40 30.00 9.48
CA GLU A 307 -9.85 31.40 9.55
C GLU A 307 -11.09 31.67 8.68
N ILE A 308 -11.22 31.02 7.52
CA ILE A 308 -12.37 31.16 6.62
C ILE A 308 -13.62 30.41 7.13
N THR A 309 -13.43 29.24 7.75
CA THR A 309 -14.53 28.26 7.95
C THR A 309 -14.85 27.95 9.41
N SER A 310 -13.93 28.22 10.33
CA SER A 310 -13.98 27.79 11.74
C SER A 310 -14.06 26.26 11.93
N TYR A 311 -13.70 25.46 10.93
CA TYR A 311 -13.60 24.01 11.08
C TYR A 311 -12.42 23.62 11.97
N ARG A 312 -12.58 22.52 12.70
CA ARG A 312 -11.49 21.87 13.42
C ARG A 312 -10.91 20.73 12.59
N PHE A 313 -9.62 20.47 12.76
CA PHE A 313 -8.89 19.47 12.00
C PHE A 313 -8.08 18.54 12.89
N ILE A 314 -7.94 17.28 12.44
CA ILE A 314 -6.96 16.34 12.95
C ILE A 314 -5.98 16.07 11.81
N LEU A 315 -4.69 16.34 12.01
CA LEU A 315 -3.63 16.09 11.04
C LEU A 315 -2.73 14.94 11.51
N PHE A 316 -2.64 13.89 10.69
CA PHE A 316 -1.65 12.84 10.91
C PHE A 316 -0.38 13.16 10.14
N THR A 317 0.73 13.36 10.86
CA THR A 317 2.03 13.68 10.27
C THR A 317 2.75 12.43 9.74
N ALA A 318 2.24 11.23 10.09
CA ALA A 318 2.72 9.93 9.61
C ALA A 318 4.23 9.70 9.85
N GLY A 319 4.78 10.28 10.92
CA GLY A 319 6.21 10.19 11.24
C GLY A 319 7.13 10.92 10.25
N PHE A 320 6.60 11.77 9.36
CA PHE A 320 7.42 12.56 8.44
C PHE A 320 8.05 13.74 9.18
N GLU A 321 9.34 13.63 9.48
CA GLU A 321 10.09 14.59 10.30
C GLU A 321 9.90 16.04 9.84
N PRO A 322 10.03 16.41 8.54
CA PRO A 322 9.96 17.81 8.15
C PRO A 322 8.62 18.47 8.45
N LEU A 323 7.53 17.67 8.43
CA LEU A 323 6.22 18.14 8.84
C LEU A 323 6.08 18.22 10.36
N ALA A 324 6.61 17.25 11.10
CA ALA A 324 6.64 17.31 12.56
C ALA A 324 7.43 18.53 13.08
N SER A 325 8.59 18.81 12.47
CA SER A 325 9.43 19.97 12.78
C SER A 325 8.73 21.29 12.43
N ALA A 326 8.01 21.37 11.30
CA ALA A 326 7.20 22.54 10.98
C ALA A 326 6.05 22.77 11.99
N VAL A 327 5.42 21.70 12.48
CA VAL A 327 4.39 21.80 13.55
C VAL A 327 5.00 22.35 14.84
N LEU A 328 6.17 21.85 15.25
CA LEU A 328 6.89 22.33 16.44
C LEU A 328 7.28 23.80 16.33
N MET A 329 7.77 24.23 15.16
CA MET A 329 8.12 25.63 14.89
C MET A 329 6.91 26.56 15.08
N ILE A 330 5.78 26.24 14.46
CA ILE A 330 4.54 27.05 14.58
C ILE A 330 4.03 27.06 16.03
N ALA A 331 4.10 25.93 16.73
CA ALA A 331 3.71 25.86 18.14
C ALA A 331 4.59 26.76 19.03
N ALA A 332 5.90 26.83 18.75
CA ALA A 332 6.83 27.68 19.47
C ALA A 332 6.58 29.18 19.22
N GLU A 333 6.27 29.57 17.98
CA GLU A 333 5.92 30.96 17.62
C GLU A 333 4.70 31.47 18.41
N ALA A 334 3.65 30.63 18.52
CA ALA A 334 2.43 30.95 19.27
C ALA A 334 2.66 31.03 20.80
N SER A 335 3.66 30.32 21.32
CA SER A 335 3.98 30.24 22.75
C SER A 335 4.60 31.52 23.34
N SER A 336 4.94 32.51 22.51
CA SER A 336 5.37 33.83 22.96
C SER A 336 4.24 34.63 23.65
N HIS A 337 2.97 34.23 23.49
CA HIS A 337 1.82 34.99 24.00
C HIS A 337 0.88 34.30 24.99
N LEU A 338 0.87 32.98 25.16
CA LEU A 338 0.19 32.28 26.27
C LEU A 338 0.55 30.80 26.22
N SER A 339 0.71 30.18 27.39
CA SER A 339 1.01 28.77 27.57
C SER A 339 0.06 27.85 26.80
N GLN A 340 0.49 27.31 25.66
CA GLN A 340 -0.17 26.16 25.02
C GLN A 340 0.69 24.91 25.11
N ARG A 341 -0.01 23.85 25.52
CA ARG A 341 0.50 22.66 26.20
C ARG A 341 0.95 21.67 25.15
N GLN A 342 2.23 21.33 25.16
CA GLN A 342 2.66 20.01 24.70
C GLN A 342 1.85 18.98 25.51
N LEU A 343 0.88 18.32 24.88
CA LEU A 343 -0.07 17.43 25.57
C LEU A 343 0.57 16.05 25.80
N SER A 344 1.48 15.64 24.90
CA SER A 344 2.45 14.54 25.04
C SER A 344 3.56 14.69 23.97
N GLU A 345 4.57 13.81 23.94
CA GLU A 345 5.61 13.79 22.88
C GLU A 345 5.03 13.61 21.47
N ASP A 346 3.88 12.93 21.35
CA ASP A 346 3.25 12.57 20.07
C ASP A 346 2.05 13.44 19.66
N CYS A 347 1.67 14.42 20.49
CA CYS A 347 0.47 15.24 20.27
C CYS A 347 0.72 16.72 20.51
N ILE A 348 0.45 17.52 19.49
CA ILE A 348 0.59 18.97 19.53
C ILE A 348 -0.69 19.60 19.00
N SER A 349 -1.25 20.57 19.72
CA SER A 349 -2.35 21.39 19.24
C SER A 349 -1.84 22.77 18.85
N ILE A 350 -2.17 23.22 17.64
CA ILE A 350 -1.82 24.54 17.11
C ILE A 350 -3.08 25.30 16.65
N PHE A 351 -2.93 26.60 16.38
CA PHE A 351 -4.01 27.49 15.95
C PHE A 351 -5.19 27.50 16.94
N ASP A 352 -4.91 27.91 18.19
CA ASP A 352 -5.90 27.97 19.28
C ASP A 352 -6.61 26.63 19.56
N GLY A 353 -5.90 25.53 19.30
CA GLY A 353 -6.42 24.19 19.47
C GLY A 353 -7.41 23.76 18.40
N GLN A 354 -7.50 24.46 17.26
CA GLN A 354 -8.36 24.04 16.14
C GLN A 354 -7.69 23.00 15.23
N LEU A 355 -6.36 22.91 15.24
CA LEU A 355 -5.62 21.89 14.53
C LEU A 355 -4.87 20.98 15.52
N PHE A 356 -5.32 19.73 15.62
CA PHE A 356 -4.69 18.69 16.42
C PHE A 356 -3.75 17.85 15.55
N CYS A 357 -2.45 17.89 15.84
CA CYS A 357 -1.42 17.15 15.11
C CYS A 357 -1.01 15.89 15.89
N PHE A 358 -0.94 14.75 15.18
CA PHE A 358 -0.61 13.44 15.74
C PHE A 358 0.44 12.72 14.88
N THR A 359 1.50 12.21 15.53
CA THR A 359 2.61 11.48 14.87
C THR A 359 2.39 9.97 14.80
N GLY A 360 1.52 9.42 15.66
CA GLY A 360 1.26 7.98 15.74
C GLY A 360 0.27 7.44 14.71
N SER A 361 -0.15 6.19 14.91
CA SER A 361 -1.19 5.54 14.11
C SER A 361 -2.49 5.37 14.89
N MET A 362 -3.64 5.58 14.24
CA MET A 362 -4.96 5.27 14.81
C MET A 362 -5.80 4.38 13.89
N PRO A 363 -6.58 3.44 14.44
CA PRO A 363 -7.58 2.71 13.67
C PRO A 363 -8.63 3.68 13.11
N TYR A 364 -8.68 3.79 11.78
CA TYR A 364 -9.68 4.62 11.10
C TYR A 364 -11.11 4.20 11.42
N LYS A 365 -11.36 2.91 11.66
CA LYS A 365 -12.67 2.40 12.08
C LYS A 365 -13.18 3.02 13.38
N TRP A 366 -12.27 3.42 14.27
CA TRP A 366 -12.62 4.12 15.50
C TRP A 366 -12.71 5.63 15.26
N LEU A 367 -11.76 6.21 14.51
CA LEU A 367 -11.66 7.65 14.32
C LEU A 367 -12.74 8.23 13.39
N PHE A 368 -12.95 7.62 12.22
CA PHE A 368 -13.76 8.21 11.15
C PHE A 368 -15.25 8.36 11.48
N PRO A 369 -15.90 7.47 12.25
CA PRO A 369 -17.26 7.72 12.74
C PRO A 369 -17.40 9.01 13.58
N GLN A 370 -16.28 9.57 14.06
CA GLN A 370 -16.22 10.79 14.86
C GLN A 370 -15.77 12.02 14.03
N CYS A 371 -15.61 11.87 12.71
CA CYS A 371 -15.18 12.95 11.80
C CYS A 371 -16.32 13.41 10.88
N LEU A 372 -16.27 14.67 10.44
CA LEU A 372 -17.21 15.20 9.45
C LEU A 372 -16.92 14.75 8.02
N ALA A 373 -15.63 14.63 7.69
CA ALA A 373 -15.09 14.26 6.40
C ALA A 373 -13.61 13.86 6.53
N ALA A 374 -13.05 13.28 5.48
CA ALA A 374 -11.62 12.99 5.37
C ALA A 374 -11.00 13.72 4.18
N ILE A 375 -9.90 14.44 4.41
CA ILE A 375 -8.99 14.97 3.38
C ILE A 375 -7.80 14.03 3.29
N HIS A 376 -7.57 13.42 2.14
CA HIS A 376 -6.50 12.43 1.99
C HIS A 376 -5.98 12.33 0.56
N HIS A 377 -4.89 11.60 0.42
CA HIS A 377 -4.18 11.43 -0.84
C HIS A 377 -4.82 10.40 -1.80
N GLY A 378 -5.92 9.76 -1.41
CA GLY A 378 -6.59 8.75 -2.23
C GLY A 378 -5.97 7.34 -2.18
N GLY A 379 -5.13 6.99 -1.21
CA GLY A 379 -4.67 5.61 -1.05
C GLY A 379 -5.82 4.65 -0.75
N SER A 380 -5.81 3.46 -1.34
CA SER A 380 -6.90 2.48 -1.28
C SER A 380 -7.45 2.24 0.14
N GLY A 381 -6.57 2.02 1.12
CA GLY A 381 -6.96 1.74 2.50
C GLY A 381 -7.67 2.89 3.22
N VAL A 382 -7.22 4.14 3.03
CA VAL A 382 -7.88 5.31 3.64
C VAL A 382 -9.21 5.61 2.95
N THR A 383 -9.26 5.45 1.62
CA THR A 383 -10.48 5.57 0.82
C THR A 383 -11.54 4.55 1.29
N ALA A 384 -11.16 3.27 1.40
CA ALA A 384 -12.05 2.21 1.86
C ALA A 384 -12.55 2.45 3.30
N ALA A 385 -11.68 2.92 4.19
CA ALA A 385 -12.06 3.23 5.56
C ALA A 385 -13.08 4.38 5.66
N ALA A 386 -12.93 5.43 4.85
CA ALA A 386 -13.86 6.56 4.81
C ALA A 386 -15.22 6.14 4.24
N LEU A 387 -15.22 5.36 3.16
CA LEU A 387 -16.42 4.75 2.59
C LEU A 387 -17.17 3.89 3.58
N HIS A 388 -16.49 2.98 4.27
CA HIS A 388 -17.10 2.11 5.27
C HIS A 388 -17.68 2.92 6.45
N SER A 389 -17.05 4.04 6.79
CA SER A 389 -17.53 4.91 7.88
C SER A 389 -18.67 5.84 7.43
N GLY A 390 -19.00 5.85 6.14
CA GLY A 390 -20.07 6.69 5.58
C GLY A 390 -19.78 8.19 5.65
N ILE A 391 -18.50 8.57 5.68
CA ILE A 391 -18.11 9.99 5.71
C ILE A 391 -17.73 10.50 4.31
N PRO A 392 -18.09 11.74 3.96
CA PRO A 392 -17.59 12.39 2.76
C PRO A 392 -16.06 12.47 2.70
N GLN A 393 -15.53 12.53 1.48
CA GLN A 393 -14.09 12.59 1.23
C GLN A 393 -13.73 13.83 0.40
N VAL A 394 -12.51 14.33 0.57
CA VAL A 394 -11.84 15.31 -0.31
C VAL A 394 -10.50 14.71 -0.68
N VAL A 395 -10.34 14.36 -1.96
CA VAL A 395 -9.20 13.54 -2.42
C VAL A 395 -8.21 14.39 -3.21
N CYS A 396 -6.93 14.32 -2.87
CA CYS A 396 -5.83 14.97 -3.59
C CYS A 396 -4.81 13.91 -4.04
N PRO A 397 -4.91 13.37 -5.27
CA PRO A 397 -4.02 12.30 -5.72
C PRO A 397 -2.62 12.80 -6.11
N PHE A 398 -1.60 11.95 -5.91
CA PHE A 398 -0.19 12.24 -6.23
C PHE A 398 0.44 11.20 -7.15
N ILE A 399 0.11 9.91 -6.99
CA ILE A 399 0.77 8.82 -7.71
C ILE A 399 -0.13 7.59 -7.86
N LEU A 400 0.17 6.74 -8.85
CA LEU A 400 -0.40 5.40 -9.03
C LEU A 400 -1.95 5.37 -8.98
N ASP A 401 -2.50 4.51 -8.13
CA ASP A 401 -3.92 4.24 -7.95
C ASP A 401 -4.71 5.40 -7.32
N GLN A 402 -4.02 6.37 -6.73
CA GLN A 402 -4.65 7.52 -6.09
C GLN A 402 -5.53 8.32 -7.06
N PHE A 403 -5.08 8.49 -8.31
CA PHE A 403 -5.85 9.21 -9.33
C PHE A 403 -7.14 8.48 -9.68
N TYR A 404 -7.07 7.15 -9.81
CA TYR A 404 -8.23 6.30 -10.04
C TYR A 404 -9.21 6.43 -8.87
N TRP A 405 -8.74 6.32 -7.62
CA TRP A 405 -9.60 6.46 -6.44
C TRP A 405 -10.27 7.82 -6.37
N ALA A 406 -9.52 8.90 -6.61
CA ALA A 406 -10.06 10.25 -6.58
C ALA A 406 -11.21 10.42 -7.58
N GLU A 407 -11.01 9.97 -8.83
CA GLU A 407 -12.06 10.01 -9.86
C GLU A 407 -13.26 9.13 -9.49
N ARG A 408 -13.02 7.91 -9.00
CA ARG A 408 -14.09 7.00 -8.58
C ARG A 408 -14.93 7.58 -7.45
N MET A 409 -14.31 8.22 -6.45
CA MET A 409 -15.04 8.83 -5.33
C MET A 409 -15.92 10.01 -5.81
N PHE A 410 -15.42 10.79 -6.77
CA PHE A 410 -16.21 11.84 -7.40
C PHE A 410 -17.41 11.26 -8.17
N TRP A 411 -17.19 10.22 -8.98
CA TRP A 411 -18.25 9.59 -9.79
C TRP A 411 -19.31 8.91 -8.94
N LEU A 412 -18.91 8.33 -7.81
CA LEU A 412 -19.82 7.76 -6.83
C LEU A 412 -20.62 8.83 -6.07
N GLY A 413 -20.23 10.10 -6.13
CA GLY A 413 -20.92 11.18 -5.44
C GLY A 413 -20.59 11.28 -3.94
N VAL A 414 -19.52 10.63 -3.49
CA VAL A 414 -19.04 10.64 -2.09
C VAL A 414 -17.89 11.63 -1.86
N ALA A 415 -17.41 12.27 -2.92
CA ALA A 415 -16.40 13.32 -2.91
C ALA A 415 -16.69 14.38 -3.98
N PRO A 416 -16.18 15.62 -3.84
CA PRO A 416 -16.13 16.59 -4.94
C PRO A 416 -15.07 16.19 -5.96
N GLU A 417 -14.91 17.00 -7.02
CA GLU A 417 -13.83 16.81 -7.99
C GLU A 417 -12.46 16.72 -7.30
N PRO A 418 -11.55 15.84 -7.78
CA PRO A 418 -10.22 15.69 -7.21
C PRO A 418 -9.44 17.00 -7.16
N LEU A 419 -8.75 17.24 -6.05
CA LEU A 419 -7.83 18.36 -5.91
C LEU A 419 -6.55 18.11 -6.70
N ASN A 420 -6.07 19.12 -7.43
CA ASN A 420 -4.69 19.14 -7.90
C ASN A 420 -3.73 19.27 -6.71
N LYS A 421 -2.51 18.72 -6.85
CA LYS A 421 -1.45 18.83 -5.83
C LYS A 421 -1.30 20.24 -5.27
N GLY A 422 -1.23 21.26 -6.13
CA GLY A 422 -1.02 22.65 -5.72
C GLY A 422 -2.17 23.26 -4.91
N HIS A 423 -3.39 22.68 -4.96
CA HIS A 423 -4.52 23.13 -4.17
C HIS A 423 -4.43 22.72 -2.69
N LEU A 424 -3.57 21.75 -2.36
CA LEU A 424 -3.37 21.27 -1.00
C LEU A 424 -1.93 21.52 -0.54
N LEU A 425 -0.96 21.26 -1.41
CA LEU A 425 0.48 21.37 -1.14
C LEU A 425 1.11 22.41 -2.09
N PRO A 426 0.95 23.71 -1.82
CA PRO A 426 1.62 24.74 -2.62
C PRO A 426 3.14 24.64 -2.44
N ASP A 427 3.88 24.77 -3.56
CA ASP A 427 5.35 24.75 -3.55
C ASP A 427 5.94 26.08 -3.01
N LYS A 428 5.14 27.16 -2.98
CA LYS A 428 5.51 28.50 -2.48
C LYS A 428 4.74 28.86 -1.22
N ASP A 429 5.36 29.63 -0.34
CA ASP A 429 4.81 30.14 0.92
C ASP A 429 4.33 31.60 0.83
N ASP A 430 4.18 32.15 -0.37
CA ASP A 430 3.66 33.49 -0.55
C ASP A 430 2.15 33.56 -0.26
N VAL A 431 1.70 34.72 0.23
CA VAL A 431 0.33 34.96 0.70
C VAL A 431 -0.71 34.64 -0.38
N CYS A 432 -0.43 34.96 -1.64
CA CYS A 432 -1.36 34.71 -2.74
C CYS A 432 -1.54 33.20 -3.00
N SER A 433 -0.43 32.45 -3.08
CA SER A 433 -0.45 30.98 -3.26
C SER A 433 -1.20 30.28 -2.13
N ILE A 434 -0.97 30.69 -0.89
CA ILE A 434 -1.65 30.13 0.29
C ILE A 434 -3.15 30.45 0.25
N GLN A 435 -3.52 31.69 -0.03
CA GLN A 435 -4.92 32.12 -0.08
C GLN A 435 -5.71 31.42 -1.20
N GLU A 436 -5.09 31.22 -2.37
CA GLU A 436 -5.70 30.49 -3.48
C GLU A 436 -5.97 29.03 -3.10
N ALA A 437 -4.95 28.33 -2.59
CA ALA A 437 -5.07 26.95 -2.14
C ALA A 437 -6.15 26.80 -1.05
N ALA A 438 -6.14 27.68 -0.04
CA ALA A 438 -7.12 27.68 1.04
C ALA A 438 -8.56 27.93 0.55
N THR A 439 -8.74 28.82 -0.44
CA THR A 439 -10.05 29.10 -1.04
C THR A 439 -10.59 27.87 -1.79
N VAL A 440 -9.74 27.21 -2.57
CA VAL A 440 -10.10 25.98 -3.29
C VAL A 440 -10.43 24.85 -2.31
N LEU A 441 -9.59 24.64 -1.30
CA LEU A 441 -9.80 23.62 -0.27
C LEU A 441 -11.10 23.87 0.53
N SER A 442 -11.37 25.11 0.93
CA SER A 442 -12.61 25.49 1.62
C SER A 442 -13.85 25.18 0.78
N ARG A 443 -13.80 25.46 -0.53
CA ARG A 443 -14.91 25.12 -1.46
C ARG A 443 -15.09 23.60 -1.57
N ALA A 444 -14.01 22.85 -1.69
CA ALA A 444 -14.06 21.39 -1.75
C ALA A 444 -14.67 20.79 -0.47
N ILE A 445 -14.27 21.29 0.71
CA ILE A 445 -14.85 20.88 1.99
C ILE A 445 -16.36 21.18 2.03
N ASN A 446 -16.77 22.39 1.67
CA ASN A 446 -18.19 22.76 1.67
C ASN A 446 -19.02 21.89 0.70
N ASN A 447 -18.47 21.55 -0.47
CA ASN A 447 -19.10 20.62 -1.41
C ASN A 447 -19.22 19.20 -0.83
N ALA A 448 -18.14 18.69 -0.23
CA ALA A 448 -18.13 17.38 0.42
C ALA A 448 -19.14 17.30 1.57
N LEU A 449 -19.32 18.38 2.32
CA LEU A 449 -20.24 18.45 3.45
C LEU A 449 -21.69 18.75 3.05
N SER A 450 -21.99 18.88 1.75
CA SER A 450 -23.35 19.08 1.26
C SER A 450 -24.26 17.88 1.62
N PRO A 451 -25.58 18.11 1.83
CA PRO A 451 -26.51 17.03 2.19
C PRO A 451 -26.51 15.87 1.20
N ARG A 452 -26.35 16.16 -0.10
CA ARG A 452 -26.30 15.16 -1.17
C ARG A 452 -25.10 14.22 -1.01
N VAL A 453 -23.90 14.76 -0.84
CA VAL A 453 -22.67 13.96 -0.74
C VAL A 453 -22.67 13.14 0.55
N LYS A 454 -23.13 13.72 1.66
CA LYS A 454 -23.31 13.01 2.94
C LYS A 454 -24.28 11.83 2.82
N ALA A 455 -25.45 12.05 2.23
CA ALA A 455 -26.45 10.99 2.04
C ALA A 455 -25.89 9.86 1.18
N CYS A 456 -25.16 10.19 0.11
CA CYS A 456 -24.54 9.21 -0.75
C CYS A 456 -23.45 8.40 -0.02
N ALA A 457 -22.59 9.06 0.78
CA ALA A 457 -21.58 8.38 1.57
C ALA A 457 -22.20 7.35 2.54
N VAL A 458 -23.30 7.71 3.23
CA VAL A 458 -24.04 6.80 4.12
C VAL A 458 -24.68 5.64 3.36
N GLU A 459 -25.28 5.89 2.19
CA GLU A 459 -25.87 4.86 1.34
C GLU A 459 -24.83 3.82 0.91
N ILE A 460 -23.69 4.30 0.41
CA ILE A 460 -22.58 3.45 0.00
C ILE A 460 -22.02 2.64 1.18
N ALA A 461 -21.87 3.26 2.36
CA ALA A 461 -21.45 2.55 3.57
C ALA A 461 -22.40 1.40 3.91
N GLY A 462 -23.71 1.63 3.79
CA GLY A 462 -24.73 0.60 4.00
C GLY A 462 -24.55 -0.59 3.08
N ARG A 463 -24.24 -0.36 1.80
CA ARG A 463 -23.99 -1.43 0.81
C ARG A 463 -22.72 -2.21 1.12
N ILE A 464 -21.62 -1.50 1.39
CA ILE A 464 -20.32 -2.12 1.72
C ILE A 464 -20.40 -2.95 3.00
N SER A 465 -21.22 -2.54 3.98
CA SER A 465 -21.35 -3.25 5.27
C SER A 465 -21.86 -4.69 5.16
N LEU A 466 -22.49 -5.04 4.03
CA LEU A 466 -23.01 -6.38 3.76
C LEU A 466 -21.94 -7.33 3.18
N GLU A 467 -20.76 -6.81 2.84
CA GLU A 467 -19.72 -7.56 2.15
C GLU A 467 -18.68 -8.12 3.12
N ASN A 468 -18.03 -9.22 2.71
CA ASN A 468 -16.86 -9.76 3.40
C ASN A 468 -15.79 -10.20 2.40
N GLY A 469 -14.96 -9.24 1.97
CA GLY A 469 -13.93 -9.45 0.95
C GLY A 469 -12.90 -10.53 1.33
N VAL A 470 -12.54 -10.66 2.61
CA VAL A 470 -11.58 -11.68 3.06
C VAL A 470 -12.15 -13.08 2.92
N LEU A 471 -13.39 -13.31 3.36
CA LEU A 471 -13.99 -14.63 3.21
C LEU A 471 -14.21 -14.97 1.74
N GLU A 472 -14.58 -14.00 0.91
CA GLU A 472 -14.68 -14.20 -0.52
C GLU A 472 -13.30 -14.51 -1.13
N ALA A 473 -12.23 -13.81 -0.74
CA ALA A 473 -10.87 -14.10 -1.19
C ALA A 473 -10.44 -15.52 -0.78
N VAL A 474 -10.66 -15.91 0.48
CA VAL A 474 -10.38 -17.28 0.96
C VAL A 474 -11.17 -18.32 0.17
N LYS A 475 -12.44 -18.06 -0.13
CA LYS A 475 -13.27 -18.92 -0.97
C LYS A 475 -12.70 -19.07 -2.38
N ASN A 476 -12.33 -17.97 -3.04
CA ASN A 476 -11.73 -18.01 -4.39
C ASN A 476 -10.38 -18.75 -4.39
N LEU A 477 -9.55 -18.56 -3.34
CA LEU A 477 -8.30 -19.32 -3.18
C LEU A 477 -8.57 -20.82 -3.08
N LYS A 478 -9.61 -21.24 -2.35
CA LYS A 478 -9.96 -22.67 -2.21
C LYS A 478 -10.47 -23.27 -3.52
N GLU A 479 -11.29 -22.53 -4.26
CA GLU A 479 -11.80 -22.95 -5.56
C GLU A 479 -10.64 -23.14 -6.55
N GLU A 480 -9.71 -22.18 -6.60
CA GLU A 480 -8.50 -22.27 -7.42
C GLU A 480 -7.64 -23.48 -7.04
N LEU A 481 -7.37 -23.68 -5.75
CA LEU A 481 -6.54 -24.80 -5.27
C LEU A 481 -7.17 -26.17 -5.55
N SER A 482 -8.49 -26.25 -5.68
CA SER A 482 -9.23 -27.49 -5.99
C SER A 482 -9.13 -27.89 -7.48
N CYS A 483 -8.76 -26.98 -8.38
CA CYS A 483 -8.51 -27.31 -9.78
C CYS A 483 -7.17 -28.06 -9.95
N PRO A 484 -7.11 -29.19 -10.69
CA PRO A 484 -5.85 -29.87 -11.00
C PRO A 484 -4.87 -28.94 -11.72
N ARG A 485 -3.56 -29.13 -11.48
CA ARG A 485 -2.49 -28.34 -12.11
C ARG A 485 -2.32 -28.60 -13.60
#